data_AF-A0A1V6QN26-F1
#
_entry.id   AF-A0A1V6QN26-F1
#
_cell.length_a   1.000
_cell.length_b   1.000
_cell.length_c   1.000
_cell.angle_alpha   90.00
_cell.angle_beta   90.00
_cell.angle_gamma   90.00
#
_symmetry.space_group_name_H-M   'P 1'
#
loop_
_entity.id
_entity.type
_entity.pdbx_description
1 polymer ?
#
loop_
_entity_poly.entity_id
_entity_poly.type
_entity_poly.pdbx_seq_one_letter_code
_entity_poly.pdbx_strand_id
1 'polypeptide(L)'
;MERFSTLPAELRQLIWEFAVPGRVVEIGEPCDPDILPEEDLRQAWILNRKYPVIAHVCWESRQIALAKFKLPAGVSVAPDYMTDARWWWKSTDIIHFNAPEIVTDTQRHRLESDLLDLIKVPILCKKVSISADVVHPFLRFRRRPDIPKSLVWEVLCELKTCIISLHTVCIRATNEQARELCLFGNGDEPAQLIDPSDKAVIERFRQLWMNTKQEVSSVKFFDTIDTRRFSFRVDRWLAEMSADYIDFKWTNPPFPFPGPHAITQGLRRYPFKRHDPDTKQYLVDMPTLELRIMFRLCPPAVLDHVIT
;
A
#
# COMPACT_ATOMS: atom_id res chain seq x y z
N MET A 1 33.40 10.26 8.84
CA MET A 1 33.52 9.64 7.51
C MET A 1 34.79 8.80 7.33
N GLU A 2 35.93 9.16 7.96
CA GLU A 2 37.21 8.45 7.80
C GLU A 2 37.21 6.95 8.18
N ARG A 3 36.26 6.49 9.01
CA ARG A 3 36.20 5.07 9.43
C ARG A 3 35.49 4.14 8.44
N PHE A 4 34.68 4.66 7.52
CA PHE A 4 33.97 3.80 6.57
C PHE A 4 34.90 3.36 5.44
N SER A 5 35.69 4.29 4.90
CA SER A 5 36.65 4.03 3.81
C SER A 5 37.79 3.09 4.22
N THR A 6 38.06 2.93 5.51
CA THR A 6 39.07 2.01 6.03
C THR A 6 38.55 0.59 6.24
N LEU A 7 37.25 0.35 6.07
CA LEU A 7 36.67 -0.99 6.14
C LEU A 7 37.06 -1.81 4.89
N PRO A 8 37.27 -3.14 5.06
CA PRO A 8 37.33 -4.07 3.94
C PRO A 8 36.15 -3.90 2.98
N ALA A 9 36.38 -4.16 1.69
CA ALA A 9 35.38 -3.94 0.64
C ALA A 9 34.09 -4.74 0.89
N GLU A 10 34.22 -5.95 1.43
CA GLU A 10 33.10 -6.84 1.75
C GLU A 10 32.19 -6.23 2.83
N LEU A 11 32.79 -5.61 3.87
CA LEU A 11 32.02 -4.96 4.92
C LEU A 11 31.34 -3.67 4.42
N ARG A 12 32.03 -2.88 3.58
CA ARG A 12 31.41 -1.71 2.94
C ARG A 12 30.22 -2.11 2.07
N GLN A 13 30.36 -3.18 1.28
CA GLN A 13 29.28 -3.72 0.48
C GLN A 13 28.09 -4.15 1.34
N LEU A 14 28.33 -4.92 2.42
CA LEU A 14 27.26 -5.34 3.33
C LEU A 14 26.53 -4.16 3.97
N ILE A 15 27.27 -3.11 4.37
CA ILE A 15 26.66 -1.89 4.93
C ILE A 15 25.79 -1.20 3.89
N TRP A 16 26.26 -1.07 2.65
CA TRP A 16 25.45 -0.50 1.58
C TRP A 16 24.23 -1.36 1.26
N GLU A 17 24.36 -2.68 1.23
CA GLU A 17 23.23 -3.59 1.02
C GLU A 17 22.19 -3.49 2.12
N PHE A 18 22.62 -3.27 3.37
CA PHE A 18 21.76 -3.03 4.52
C PHE A 18 21.09 -1.66 4.46
N ALA A 19 21.76 -0.64 3.93
CA ALA A 19 21.25 0.72 3.82
C ALA A 19 20.25 0.91 2.66
N VAL A 20 20.01 -0.12 1.83
CA VAL A 20 18.96 -0.08 0.79
C VAL A 20 17.59 -0.03 1.47
N PRO A 21 16.76 1.02 1.24
CA PRO A 21 15.49 1.18 1.93
C PRO A 21 14.45 0.12 1.55
N GLY A 22 13.44 -0.05 2.39
CA GLY A 22 12.27 -0.88 2.09
C GLY A 22 11.10 0.00 1.68
N ARG A 23 11.03 0.38 0.40
CA ARG A 23 10.08 1.42 -0.02
C ARG A 23 8.70 0.85 -0.34
N VAL A 24 7.70 1.71 -0.23
CA VAL A 24 6.37 1.47 -0.76
C VAL A 24 6.25 2.25 -2.07
N VAL A 25 6.35 1.55 -3.19
CA VAL A 25 6.29 2.17 -4.52
C VAL A 25 4.86 2.17 -5.01
N GLU A 26 4.33 3.36 -5.26
CA GLU A 26 2.94 3.56 -5.59
C GLU A 26 2.64 3.48 -7.10
N ILE A 27 1.56 2.80 -7.45
CA ILE A 27 1.01 2.66 -8.81
C ILE A 27 -0.39 3.24 -8.83
N GLY A 28 -0.69 3.99 -9.90
CA GLY A 28 -1.87 4.83 -9.95
C GLY A 28 -1.66 6.13 -9.17
N GLU A 29 -2.08 7.25 -9.75
CA GLU A 29 -2.07 8.53 -9.06
C GLU A 29 -3.03 8.44 -7.87
N PRO A 30 -2.58 8.77 -6.65
CA PRO A 30 -3.46 8.77 -5.49
C PRO A 30 -4.51 9.87 -5.67
N CYS A 31 -5.78 9.48 -5.57
CA CYS A 31 -6.88 10.43 -5.49
C CYS A 31 -7.44 10.39 -4.06
N ASP A 32 -7.39 11.52 -3.38
CA ASP A 32 -8.06 11.69 -2.10
C ASP A 32 -8.71 13.09 -2.01
N PRO A 33 -10.04 13.19 -2.17
CA PRO A 33 -10.73 14.48 -2.23
C PRO A 33 -10.73 15.23 -0.89
N ASP A 34 -10.41 14.53 0.20
CA ASP A 34 -10.45 15.10 1.55
C ASP A 34 -9.08 15.61 2.01
N ILE A 35 -7.98 15.43 1.25
CA ILE A 35 -6.62 15.48 1.83
C ILE A 35 -5.65 16.34 1.02
N LEU A 36 -5.26 17.47 1.63
CA LEU A 36 -4.20 18.40 1.20
C LEU A 36 -4.45 19.03 -0.19
N PRO A 37 -3.72 20.10 -0.57
CA PRO A 37 -3.74 20.56 -1.95
C PRO A 37 -3.35 19.42 -2.89
N GLU A 38 -4.08 19.24 -3.98
CA GLU A 38 -3.85 18.17 -4.97
C GLU A 38 -2.40 18.20 -5.49
N GLU A 39 -1.82 19.39 -5.59
CA GLU A 39 -0.44 19.60 -6.01
C GLU A 39 0.59 18.97 -5.05
N ASP A 40 0.40 19.12 -3.74
CA ASP A 40 1.31 18.55 -2.73
C ASP A 40 1.27 17.01 -2.78
N LEU A 41 0.06 16.45 -2.97
CA LEU A 41 -0.17 15.02 -3.09
C LEU A 41 0.49 14.44 -4.36
N ARG A 42 0.28 15.11 -5.50
CA ARG A 42 0.87 14.73 -6.78
C ARG A 42 2.39 14.84 -6.75
N GLN A 43 2.93 15.90 -6.16
CA GLN A 43 4.37 16.08 -6.01
C GLN A 43 4.97 14.96 -5.15
N ALA A 44 4.35 14.64 -4.02
CA ALA A 44 4.78 13.53 -3.17
C ALA A 44 4.81 12.19 -3.92
N TRP A 45 3.77 11.91 -4.71
CA TRP A 45 3.69 10.71 -5.54
C TRP A 45 4.82 10.65 -6.59
N ILE A 46 5.13 11.78 -7.24
CA ILE A 46 6.26 11.86 -8.18
C ILE A 46 7.59 11.64 -7.47
N LEU A 47 7.79 12.24 -6.29
CA LEU A 47 9.01 12.11 -5.50
C LEU A 47 9.24 10.67 -5.03
N ASN A 48 8.19 9.95 -4.63
CA ASN A 48 8.26 8.54 -4.22
C ASN A 48 8.81 7.61 -5.32
N ARG A 49 8.71 8.03 -6.59
CA ARG A 49 9.19 7.27 -7.75
C ARG A 49 10.64 7.56 -8.14
N LYS A 50 11.31 8.50 -7.46
CA LYS A 50 12.74 8.80 -7.70
C LYS A 50 13.63 7.67 -7.20
N TYR A 51 14.90 7.72 -7.60
CA TYR A 51 15.92 6.86 -7.02
C TYR A 51 16.07 7.15 -5.52
N PRO A 52 16.34 6.13 -4.70
CA PRO A 52 16.67 6.34 -3.30
C PRO A 52 17.98 7.13 -3.19
N VAL A 53 18.15 7.91 -2.11
CA VAL A 53 19.34 8.74 -1.88
C VAL A 53 20.62 7.91 -1.91
N ILE A 54 20.58 6.64 -1.48
CA ILE A 54 21.71 5.71 -1.55
C ILE A 54 22.30 5.57 -2.99
N ALA A 55 21.49 5.71 -4.04
CA ALA A 55 21.97 5.65 -5.43
C ALA A 55 22.86 6.87 -5.82
N HIS A 56 22.81 7.94 -5.03
CA HIS A 56 23.48 9.22 -5.31
C HIS A 56 24.72 9.47 -4.43
N VAL A 57 24.97 8.67 -3.39
CA VAL A 57 26.04 8.92 -2.41
C VAL A 57 27.45 8.81 -3.01
N CYS A 58 27.79 7.64 -3.59
CA CYS A 58 29.10 7.39 -4.18
C CYS A 58 29.03 6.28 -5.23
N TRP A 59 30.13 6.03 -5.93
CA TRP A 59 30.22 4.97 -6.95
C TRP A 59 29.83 3.58 -6.41
N GLU A 60 30.34 3.18 -5.24
CA GLU A 60 30.12 1.85 -4.66
C GLU A 60 28.65 1.65 -4.30
N SER A 61 28.09 2.64 -3.60
CA SER A 61 26.69 2.69 -3.23
C SER A 61 25.77 2.65 -4.45
N ARG A 62 26.12 3.41 -5.51
CA ARG A 62 25.40 3.40 -6.79
C ARG A 62 25.44 2.04 -7.47
N GLN A 63 26.59 1.36 -7.49
CA GLN A 63 26.68 0.01 -8.06
C GLN A 63 25.80 -0.98 -7.33
N ILE A 64 25.76 -0.90 -6.00
CA ILE A 64 24.92 -1.78 -5.18
C ILE A 64 23.44 -1.49 -5.42
N ALA A 65 23.05 -0.22 -5.46
CA ALA A 65 21.70 0.19 -5.82
C ALA A 65 21.34 -0.35 -7.22
N LEU A 66 22.14 -0.06 -8.26
CA LEU A 66 21.92 -0.50 -9.65
C LEU A 66 21.91 -2.02 -9.83
N ALA A 67 22.76 -2.76 -9.11
CA ALA A 67 22.78 -4.21 -9.16
C ALA A 67 21.46 -4.82 -8.67
N LYS A 68 20.81 -4.20 -7.67
CA LYS A 68 19.51 -4.63 -7.16
C LYS A 68 18.33 -4.21 -8.04
N PHE A 69 18.51 -3.26 -8.96
CA PHE A 69 17.45 -2.72 -9.84
C PHE A 69 17.25 -3.47 -11.18
N LYS A 70 17.95 -4.58 -11.45
CA LYS A 70 17.82 -5.28 -12.74
C LYS A 70 16.61 -6.23 -12.76
N LEU A 71 15.82 -6.17 -13.84
CA LEU A 71 14.81 -7.18 -14.14
C LEU A 71 15.45 -8.58 -14.20
N PRO A 72 14.76 -9.64 -13.74
CA PRO A 72 15.26 -11.00 -13.89
C PRO A 72 15.55 -11.32 -15.36
N ALA A 73 16.66 -12.02 -15.62
CA ALA A 73 17.01 -12.45 -16.97
C ALA A 73 15.86 -13.24 -17.59
N GLY A 74 15.45 -12.87 -18.81
CA GLY A 74 14.34 -13.49 -19.53
C GLY A 74 12.95 -12.90 -19.26
N VAL A 75 12.83 -11.94 -18.34
CA VAL A 75 11.57 -11.20 -18.12
C VAL A 75 11.58 -9.92 -18.96
N SER A 76 10.87 -9.95 -20.08
CA SER A 76 10.50 -8.75 -20.82
C SER A 76 9.13 -8.30 -20.34
N VAL A 77 9.04 -7.12 -19.75
CA VAL A 77 7.75 -6.49 -19.46
C VAL A 77 7.54 -5.41 -20.50
N ALA A 78 6.38 -5.42 -21.17
CA ALA A 78 6.03 -4.41 -22.14
C ALA A 78 6.05 -3.03 -21.45
N PRO A 79 6.68 -1.99 -22.04
CA PRO A 79 6.64 -0.64 -21.47
C PRO A 79 5.18 -0.18 -21.41
N ASP A 80 4.63 -0.22 -20.21
CA ASP A 80 3.25 0.11 -19.87
C ASP A 80 3.22 1.07 -18.68
N TYR A 81 2.04 1.56 -18.30
CA TYR A 81 1.87 2.38 -17.10
C TYR A 81 2.15 1.64 -15.79
N MET A 82 2.61 0.37 -15.83
CA MET A 82 3.19 -0.41 -14.73
C MET A 82 4.70 -0.67 -14.84
N THR A 83 5.36 -0.29 -15.94
CA THR A 83 6.80 -0.49 -16.16
C THR A 83 7.56 0.65 -16.84
N ASP A 84 6.87 1.67 -17.37
CA ASP A 84 7.53 2.81 -18.00
C ASP A 84 8.35 3.59 -16.97
N ALA A 85 9.67 3.40 -17.07
CA ALA A 85 10.75 4.06 -16.34
C ALA A 85 10.74 3.92 -14.80
N ARG A 86 10.34 2.78 -14.25
CA ARG A 86 10.32 2.60 -12.78
C ARG A 86 11.31 1.58 -12.27
N TRP A 87 11.90 1.97 -11.14
CA TRP A 87 12.94 1.28 -10.39
C TRP A 87 12.25 0.45 -9.32
N TRP A 88 12.10 -0.86 -9.54
CA TRP A 88 11.43 -1.75 -8.59
C TRP A 88 12.36 -2.88 -8.18
N TRP A 89 12.33 -3.22 -6.90
CA TRP A 89 13.15 -4.27 -6.34
C TRP A 89 12.37 -5.55 -6.05
N LYS A 90 12.87 -6.68 -6.57
CA LYS A 90 12.35 -8.03 -6.28
C LYS A 90 12.36 -8.43 -4.80
N SER A 91 13.23 -7.84 -3.97
CA SER A 91 13.49 -8.36 -2.61
C SER A 91 13.08 -7.45 -1.46
N THR A 92 12.88 -6.15 -1.68
CA THR A 92 12.68 -5.17 -0.60
C THR A 92 11.44 -4.30 -0.77
N ASP A 93 11.12 -3.89 -1.99
CA ASP A 93 10.01 -2.96 -2.25
C ASP A 93 8.64 -3.64 -2.14
N ILE A 94 7.68 -2.89 -1.62
CA ILE A 94 6.26 -3.22 -1.67
C ILE A 94 5.64 -2.38 -2.77
N ILE A 95 4.94 -3.01 -3.71
CA ILE A 95 4.19 -2.28 -4.73
C ILE A 95 2.78 -2.01 -4.20
N HIS A 96 2.40 -0.75 -4.11
CA HIS A 96 1.08 -0.32 -3.63
C HIS A 96 0.21 0.18 -4.78
N PHE A 97 -0.93 -0.47 -4.99
CA PHE A 97 -1.93 -0.08 -5.96
C PHE A 97 -2.92 0.90 -5.32
N ASN A 98 -2.79 2.17 -5.69
CA ASN A 98 -3.73 3.22 -5.29
C ASN A 98 -5.07 3.03 -6.00
N ALA A 99 -6.12 3.60 -5.42
CA ALA A 99 -7.37 3.82 -6.13
C ALA A 99 -7.28 5.18 -6.86
N PRO A 100 -7.16 5.24 -8.20
CA PRO A 100 -7.24 6.50 -8.94
C PRO A 100 -8.71 6.90 -9.16
N GLU A 101 -8.97 8.19 -9.35
CA GLU A 101 -10.31 8.66 -9.66
C GLU A 101 -10.77 8.08 -11.01
N ILE A 102 -11.98 7.52 -11.03
CA ILE A 102 -12.56 6.96 -12.26
C ILE A 102 -13.74 7.82 -12.66
N VAL A 103 -13.52 8.64 -13.68
CA VAL A 103 -14.52 9.58 -14.21
C VAL A 103 -15.08 9.09 -15.55
N THR A 104 -14.39 8.16 -16.21
CA THR A 104 -14.74 7.64 -17.54
C THR A 104 -14.65 6.12 -17.62
N ASP A 105 -15.40 5.50 -18.56
CA ASP A 105 -15.31 4.06 -18.81
C ASP A 105 -13.92 3.63 -19.27
N THR A 106 -13.21 4.46 -20.04
CA THR A 106 -11.83 4.19 -20.46
C THR A 106 -10.88 4.07 -19.27
N GLN A 107 -11.04 4.93 -18.25
CA GLN A 107 -10.28 4.84 -17.01
C GLN A 107 -10.64 3.57 -16.21
N ARG A 108 -11.91 3.15 -16.22
CA ARG A 108 -12.33 1.88 -15.59
C ARG A 108 -11.63 0.69 -16.23
N HIS A 109 -11.71 0.53 -17.55
CA HIS A 109 -11.08 -0.59 -18.25
C HIS A 109 -9.55 -0.62 -18.06
N ARG A 110 -8.92 0.55 -18.00
CA ARG A 110 -7.49 0.64 -17.64
C ARG A 110 -7.23 0.13 -16.24
N LEU A 111 -8.01 0.56 -15.25
CA LEU A 111 -7.84 0.10 -13.87
C LEU A 111 -8.01 -1.41 -13.74
N GLU A 112 -8.97 -1.99 -14.47
CA GLU A 112 -9.18 -3.44 -14.52
C GLU A 112 -7.96 -4.16 -15.12
N SER A 113 -7.38 -3.63 -16.20
CA SER A 113 -6.15 -4.15 -16.78
C SER A 113 -4.98 -4.06 -15.80
N ASP A 114 -4.77 -2.89 -15.18
CA ASP A 114 -3.68 -2.68 -14.23
C ASP A 114 -3.83 -3.58 -12.99
N LEU A 115 -5.07 -3.85 -12.56
CA LEU A 115 -5.36 -4.79 -11.47
C LEU A 115 -4.97 -6.22 -11.85
N LEU A 116 -5.29 -6.68 -13.07
CA LEU A 116 -4.87 -7.99 -13.57
C LEU A 116 -3.34 -8.11 -13.68
N ASP A 117 -2.67 -7.04 -14.07
CA ASP A 117 -1.22 -7.02 -14.18
C ASP A 117 -0.54 -7.21 -12.81
N LEU A 118 -1.22 -6.91 -11.69
CA LEU A 118 -0.72 -7.25 -10.35
C LEU A 118 -0.45 -8.74 -10.17
N ILE A 119 -1.05 -9.65 -10.94
CA ILE A 119 -0.77 -11.09 -10.86
C ILE A 119 0.69 -11.39 -11.29
N LYS A 120 1.24 -10.58 -12.19
CA LYS A 120 2.62 -10.72 -12.71
C LYS A 120 3.65 -10.04 -11.80
N VAL A 121 3.21 -9.09 -10.97
CA VAL A 121 4.04 -8.22 -10.15
C VAL A 121 4.77 -8.90 -8.97
N PRO A 122 4.26 -9.97 -8.32
CA PRO A 122 4.98 -10.69 -7.26
C PRO A 122 6.35 -11.21 -7.68
N ILE A 123 6.59 -11.40 -8.99
CA ILE A 123 7.91 -11.77 -9.52
C ILE A 123 8.94 -10.64 -9.32
N LEU A 124 8.44 -9.40 -9.18
CA LEU A 124 9.19 -8.15 -9.25
C LEU A 124 9.24 -7.39 -7.91
N CYS A 125 8.55 -7.84 -6.86
CA CYS A 125 8.50 -7.15 -5.56
C CYS A 125 8.47 -8.11 -4.37
N LYS A 126 8.70 -7.56 -3.16
CA LYS A 126 8.61 -8.33 -1.91
C LYS A 126 7.17 -8.71 -1.58
N LYS A 127 6.25 -7.75 -1.71
CA LYS A 127 4.81 -7.91 -1.49
C LYS A 127 4.01 -6.95 -2.37
N VAL A 128 2.77 -7.33 -2.64
CA VAL A 128 1.77 -6.45 -3.25
C VAL A 128 0.88 -5.89 -2.15
N SER A 129 0.57 -4.60 -2.27
CA SER A 129 -0.41 -3.90 -1.46
C SER A 129 -1.48 -3.29 -2.35
N ILE A 130 -2.74 -3.37 -1.93
CA ILE A 130 -3.88 -2.78 -2.65
C ILE A 130 -4.66 -1.88 -1.68
N SER A 131 -5.10 -0.72 -2.14
CA SER A 131 -6.01 0.13 -1.36
C SER A 131 -7.35 -0.57 -1.12
N ALA A 132 -7.88 -0.48 0.10
CA ALA A 132 -9.20 -1.00 0.42
C ALA A 132 -10.29 -0.38 -0.46
N ASP A 133 -10.11 0.86 -0.93
CA ASP A 133 -11.06 1.52 -1.83
C ASP A 133 -11.21 0.82 -3.19
N VAL A 134 -10.25 -0.02 -3.60
CA VAL A 134 -10.31 -0.87 -4.80
C VAL A 134 -11.03 -2.19 -4.50
N VAL A 135 -10.77 -2.77 -3.33
CA VAL A 135 -11.20 -4.13 -2.99
C VAL A 135 -12.61 -4.14 -2.39
N HIS A 136 -12.79 -3.36 -1.32
CA HIS A 136 -14.04 -3.15 -0.62
C HIS A 136 -13.86 -1.93 0.28
N PRO A 137 -14.56 -0.81 0.06
CA PRO A 137 -14.27 0.44 0.76
C PRO A 137 -14.35 0.30 2.29
N PHE A 138 -13.26 0.66 2.98
CA PHE A 138 -13.22 0.64 4.45
C PHE A 138 -14.00 1.82 5.06
N LEU A 139 -13.96 2.98 4.39
CA LEU A 139 -14.71 4.17 4.77
C LEU A 139 -15.97 4.29 3.93
N ARG A 140 -17.15 4.21 4.57
CA ARG A 140 -18.47 4.11 3.91
C ARG A 140 -18.84 5.23 2.93
N PHE A 141 -18.20 6.39 3.04
CA PHE A 141 -18.45 7.54 2.16
C PHE A 141 -17.61 7.49 0.89
N ARG A 142 -16.56 6.66 0.85
CA ARG A 142 -15.83 6.36 -0.38
C ARG A 142 -16.61 5.31 -1.16
N ARG A 143 -17.47 5.78 -2.05
CA ARG A 143 -18.03 4.94 -3.12
C ARG A 143 -17.15 5.15 -4.35
N ARG A 144 -16.42 4.11 -4.76
CA ARG A 144 -15.74 4.09 -6.05
C ARG A 144 -16.58 3.27 -7.04
N PRO A 145 -16.53 3.57 -8.34
CA PRO A 145 -17.31 2.85 -9.34
C PRO A 145 -16.90 1.39 -9.49
N ASP A 146 -17.81 0.64 -10.09
CA ASP A 146 -18.02 -0.80 -9.99
C ASP A 146 -16.91 -1.65 -10.64
N ILE A 147 -15.71 -1.73 -10.04
CA ILE A 147 -14.78 -2.80 -10.40
C ILE A 147 -15.50 -4.14 -10.13
N PRO A 148 -15.59 -5.05 -11.11
CA PRO A 148 -16.23 -6.33 -10.90
C PRO A 148 -15.61 -7.07 -9.71
N LYS A 149 -16.43 -7.43 -8.70
CA LYS A 149 -15.93 -8.16 -7.53
C LYS A 149 -15.27 -9.49 -7.91
N SER A 150 -15.71 -10.11 -8.99
CA SER A 150 -15.07 -11.32 -9.54
C SER A 150 -13.61 -11.08 -9.89
N LEU A 151 -13.31 -9.97 -10.58
CA LEU A 151 -11.96 -9.59 -10.96
C LEU A 151 -11.06 -9.37 -9.74
N VAL A 152 -11.57 -8.62 -8.75
CA VAL A 152 -10.85 -8.39 -7.48
C VAL A 152 -10.49 -9.71 -6.81
N TRP A 153 -11.45 -10.63 -6.72
CA TRP A 153 -11.20 -11.93 -6.08
C TRP A 153 -10.30 -12.85 -6.90
N GLU A 154 -10.36 -12.82 -8.23
CA GLU A 154 -9.41 -13.52 -9.10
C GLU A 154 -7.98 -13.08 -8.77
N VAL A 155 -7.72 -11.77 -8.74
CA VAL A 155 -6.40 -11.21 -8.41
C VAL A 155 -5.97 -11.59 -6.99
N LEU A 156 -6.84 -11.43 -6.00
CA LEU A 156 -6.50 -11.78 -4.61
C LEU A 156 -6.20 -13.28 -4.44
N CYS A 157 -6.94 -14.15 -5.14
CA CYS A 157 -6.70 -15.60 -5.11
C CYS A 157 -5.35 -15.98 -5.70
N GLU A 158 -4.97 -15.36 -6.83
CA GLU A 158 -3.66 -15.59 -7.45
C GLU A 158 -2.51 -15.07 -6.59
N LEU A 159 -2.68 -13.93 -5.92
CA LEU A 159 -1.67 -13.38 -5.01
C LEU A 159 -1.44 -14.24 -3.76
N LYS A 160 -2.47 -14.97 -3.29
CA LYS A 160 -2.53 -15.78 -2.04
C LYS A 160 -2.35 -14.99 -0.73
N THR A 161 -1.44 -14.03 -0.71
CA THR A 161 -1.20 -13.09 0.39
C THR A 161 -1.08 -11.68 -0.17
N CYS A 162 -1.87 -10.75 0.36
CA CYS A 162 -1.88 -9.37 -0.08
C CYS A 162 -1.96 -8.42 1.12
N ILE A 163 -1.20 -7.33 1.06
CA ILE A 163 -1.39 -6.23 2.02
C ILE A 163 -2.61 -5.43 1.59
N ILE A 164 -3.52 -5.14 2.52
CA ILE A 164 -4.64 -4.23 2.28
C ILE A 164 -4.40 -2.95 3.06
N SER A 165 -4.23 -1.84 2.34
CA SER A 165 -4.20 -0.51 2.96
C SER A 165 -5.63 -0.07 3.26
N LEU A 166 -6.04 -0.17 4.53
CA LEU A 166 -7.39 0.16 4.97
C LEU A 166 -7.68 1.66 4.83
N HIS A 167 -6.66 2.49 5.01
CA HIS A 167 -6.76 3.93 4.93
C HIS A 167 -5.39 4.54 4.65
N THR A 168 -5.41 5.69 3.99
CA THR A 168 -4.22 6.47 3.69
C THR A 168 -4.28 7.78 4.47
N VAL A 169 -3.27 8.02 5.29
CA VAL A 169 -3.08 9.25 6.05
C VAL A 169 -1.96 10.03 5.37
N CYS A 170 -2.30 11.12 4.68
CA CYS A 170 -1.27 12.03 4.19
C CYS A 170 -0.91 13.04 5.27
N ILE A 171 0.39 13.30 5.41
CA ILE A 171 0.95 14.22 6.38
C ILE A 171 1.76 15.25 5.61
N ARG A 172 1.25 16.47 5.57
CA ARG A 172 1.98 17.63 5.10
C ARG A 172 3.06 18.05 6.09
N ALA A 173 4.30 17.65 5.81
CA ALA A 173 5.48 17.98 6.61
C ALA A 173 6.72 18.04 5.71
N THR A 174 7.76 18.76 6.14
CA THR A 174 9.06 18.71 5.46
C THR A 174 9.83 17.44 5.84
N ASN A 175 10.85 17.10 5.04
CA ASN A 175 11.72 15.95 5.34
C ASN A 175 12.46 16.12 6.68
N GLU A 176 12.81 17.35 7.07
CA GLU A 176 13.47 17.66 8.34
C GLU A 176 12.55 17.34 9.51
N GLN A 177 11.29 17.77 9.45
CA GLN A 177 10.30 17.51 10.50
C GLN A 177 10.02 16.01 10.66
N ALA A 178 9.92 15.28 9.53
CA ALA A 178 9.79 13.83 9.55
C ALA A 178 11.02 13.14 10.17
N ARG A 179 12.22 13.63 9.86
CA ARG A 179 13.50 13.10 10.35
C ARG A 179 13.68 13.28 11.85
N GLU A 180 13.26 14.42 12.41
CA GLU A 180 13.31 14.67 13.86
C GLU A 180 12.53 13.62 14.67
N LEU A 181 11.49 13.04 14.08
CA LEU A 181 10.67 11.98 14.68
C LEU A 181 11.08 10.56 14.23
N CYS A 182 12.17 10.44 13.48
CA CYS A 182 12.65 9.19 12.89
C CYS A 182 11.58 8.46 12.07
N LEU A 183 10.80 9.23 11.29
CA LEU A 183 9.76 8.72 10.39
C LEU A 183 10.24 8.77 8.93
N PHE A 184 9.59 7.99 8.07
CA PHE A 184 9.80 7.99 6.61
C PHE A 184 11.25 7.70 6.16
N GLY A 185 12.00 6.89 6.91
CA GLY A 185 13.34 6.44 6.50
C GLY A 185 14.34 7.58 6.23
N ASN A 186 14.27 8.68 6.99
CA ASN A 186 15.02 9.92 6.74
C ASN A 186 14.70 10.62 5.39
N GLY A 187 13.52 10.37 4.83
CA GLY A 187 13.05 10.92 3.55
C GLY A 187 13.09 9.93 2.38
N ASP A 188 13.77 8.79 2.52
CA ASP A 188 13.88 7.75 1.47
C ASP A 188 12.68 6.80 1.40
N GLU A 189 11.80 6.83 2.40
CA GLU A 189 10.58 6.02 2.47
C GLU A 189 9.36 6.93 2.65
N PRO A 190 9.00 7.77 1.67
CA PRO A 190 7.93 8.77 1.82
C PRO A 190 6.54 8.15 1.95
N ALA A 191 6.39 6.85 1.70
CA ALA A 191 5.21 6.07 2.04
C ALA A 191 5.59 4.87 2.91
N GLN A 192 4.83 4.64 3.99
CA GLN A 192 5.03 3.51 4.90
C GLN A 192 3.71 2.81 5.20
N LEU A 193 3.73 1.48 5.26
CA LEU A 193 2.57 0.63 5.58
C LEU A 193 2.71 0.11 7.01
N ILE A 194 1.91 0.66 7.92
CA ILE A 194 2.01 0.43 9.36
C ILE A 194 0.91 -0.51 9.83
N ASP A 195 1.24 -1.41 10.75
CA ASP A 195 0.25 -2.27 11.39
C ASP A 195 -0.70 -1.41 12.25
N PRO A 196 -2.03 -1.51 12.09
CA PRO A 196 -2.97 -0.72 12.88
C PRO A 196 -2.90 -0.99 14.39
N SER A 197 -2.28 -2.09 14.82
CA SER A 197 -2.05 -2.41 16.23
C SER A 197 -0.76 -1.80 16.79
N ASP A 198 0.14 -1.27 15.95
CA ASP A 198 1.38 -0.62 16.39
C ASP A 198 1.14 0.82 16.85
N LYS A 199 0.62 0.93 18.08
CA LYS A 199 0.27 2.21 18.70
C LYS A 199 1.47 3.12 18.87
N ALA A 200 2.65 2.57 19.13
CA ALA A 200 3.85 3.35 19.35
C ALA A 200 4.27 4.07 18.06
N VAL A 201 4.22 3.39 16.91
CA VAL A 201 4.51 4.01 15.63
C VAL A 201 3.42 5.01 15.23
N ILE A 202 2.15 4.65 15.40
CA ILE A 202 1.02 5.54 15.07
C ILE A 202 1.06 6.84 15.88
N GLU A 203 1.44 6.78 17.15
CA GLU A 203 1.57 7.98 18.00
C GLU A 203 2.68 8.92 17.50
N ARG A 204 3.81 8.40 16.99
CA ARG A 204 4.84 9.25 16.36
C ARG A 204 4.29 9.96 15.12
N PHE A 205 3.51 9.28 14.29
CA PHE A 205 2.83 9.92 13.16
C PHE A 205 1.80 10.97 13.61
N ARG A 206 1.09 10.71 14.71
CA ARG A 206 0.17 11.68 15.32
C ARG A 206 0.91 12.93 15.78
N GLN A 207 2.08 12.77 16.42
CA GLN A 207 2.92 13.90 16.83
C GLN A 207 3.38 14.73 15.63
N LEU A 208 3.85 14.09 14.56
CA LEU A 208 4.22 14.80 13.32
C LEU A 208 3.04 15.59 12.75
N TRP A 209 1.86 14.97 12.70
CA TRP A 209 0.63 15.58 12.21
C TRP A 209 0.18 16.78 13.08
N MET A 210 0.23 16.66 14.40
CA MET A 210 -0.10 17.74 15.34
C MET A 210 0.85 18.94 15.21
N ASN A 211 2.15 18.68 15.06
CA ASN A 211 3.19 19.71 14.97
C ASN A 211 3.10 20.54 13.69
N THR A 212 2.48 20.00 12.63
CA THR A 212 2.39 20.63 11.31
C THR A 212 1.07 21.37 11.06
N LYS A 213 0.16 21.41 12.05
CA LYS A 213 -1.11 22.19 12.03
C LYS A 213 -1.90 22.04 10.73
N GLN A 214 -2.05 20.81 10.25
CA GLN A 214 -2.71 20.51 8.99
C GLN A 214 -4.24 20.68 9.05
N GLU A 215 -4.85 20.99 7.91
CA GLU A 215 -6.30 21.09 7.78
C GLU A 215 -6.96 19.70 7.77
N VAL A 216 -7.44 19.34 8.96
CA VAL A 216 -8.65 18.56 9.34
C VAL A 216 -8.83 17.10 8.87
N SER A 217 -8.31 16.62 7.74
CA SER A 217 -8.78 15.33 7.20
C SER A 217 -8.40 14.10 8.04
N SER A 218 -7.18 14.06 8.57
CA SER A 218 -6.64 12.94 9.37
C SER A 218 -7.08 12.96 10.84
N VAL A 219 -7.75 14.03 11.31
CA VAL A 219 -8.25 14.15 12.70
C VAL A 219 -9.12 12.95 13.06
N LYS A 220 -10.12 12.66 12.21
CA LYS A 220 -11.07 11.56 12.44
C LYS A 220 -10.38 10.20 12.48
N PHE A 221 -9.28 10.04 11.77
CA PHE A 221 -8.48 8.82 11.84
C PHE A 221 -7.82 8.70 13.22
N PHE A 222 -6.99 9.69 13.61
CA PHE A 222 -6.26 9.65 14.88
C PHE A 222 -7.16 9.62 16.12
N ASP A 223 -8.35 10.22 16.05
CA ASP A 223 -9.33 10.17 17.14
C ASP A 223 -10.02 8.81 17.26
N THR A 224 -10.05 8.01 16.18
CA THR A 224 -10.79 6.75 16.18
C THR A 224 -9.91 5.51 16.21
N ILE A 225 -8.65 5.58 15.77
CA ILE A 225 -7.75 4.43 15.62
C ILE A 225 -7.58 3.60 16.91
N ASP A 226 -7.50 4.25 18.07
CA ASP A 226 -7.36 3.58 19.38
C ASP A 226 -8.69 3.15 20.02
N THR A 227 -9.82 3.41 19.37
CA THR A 227 -11.14 3.15 19.95
C THR A 227 -11.66 1.77 19.57
N ARG A 228 -12.56 1.21 20.38
CA ARG A 228 -13.35 0.01 20.02
C ARG A 228 -14.13 0.18 18.71
N ARG A 229 -14.37 1.41 18.27
CA ARG A 229 -15.05 1.70 17.01
C ARG A 229 -14.17 1.42 15.80
N PHE A 230 -12.85 1.52 15.91
CA PHE A 230 -11.94 1.13 14.83
C PHE A 230 -11.85 -0.39 14.73
N SER A 231 -11.62 -1.10 15.85
CA SER A 231 -11.59 -2.56 15.85
C SER A 231 -12.90 -3.17 15.33
N PHE A 232 -14.05 -2.66 15.78
CA PHE A 232 -15.35 -3.10 15.27
C PHE A 232 -15.52 -2.86 13.76
N ARG A 233 -14.98 -1.76 13.23
CA ARG A 233 -14.99 -1.50 11.78
C ARG A 233 -14.12 -2.49 11.03
N VAL A 234 -12.94 -2.80 11.54
CA VAL A 234 -12.04 -3.82 10.97
C VAL A 234 -12.72 -5.19 10.95
N ASP A 235 -13.30 -5.61 12.07
CA ASP A 235 -14.00 -6.90 12.17
C ASP A 235 -15.17 -6.98 11.19
N ARG A 236 -15.95 -5.90 11.11
CA ARG A 236 -17.07 -5.79 10.17
C ARG A 236 -16.58 -5.86 8.72
N TRP A 237 -15.55 -5.10 8.37
CA TRP A 237 -14.98 -5.09 7.04
C TRP A 237 -14.47 -6.48 6.63
N LEU A 238 -13.77 -7.16 7.53
CA LEU A 238 -13.30 -8.53 7.33
C LEU A 238 -14.44 -9.53 7.16
N ALA A 239 -15.54 -9.37 7.89
CA ALA A 239 -16.73 -10.21 7.74
C ALA A 239 -17.46 -9.97 6.40
N GLU A 240 -17.56 -8.71 5.96
CA GLU A 240 -18.10 -8.36 4.64
C GLU A 240 -17.22 -8.94 3.52
N MET A 241 -15.90 -8.82 3.62
CA MET A 241 -14.94 -9.46 2.71
C MET A 241 -15.08 -10.99 2.69
N SER A 242 -15.26 -11.61 3.86
CA SER A 242 -15.44 -13.06 3.95
C SER A 242 -16.75 -13.49 3.27
N ALA A 243 -17.83 -12.73 3.44
CA ALA A 243 -19.10 -13.00 2.76
C ALA A 243 -18.98 -12.85 1.24
N ASP A 244 -18.28 -11.81 0.77
CA ASP A 244 -18.05 -11.56 -0.65
C ASP A 244 -17.17 -12.64 -1.30
N TYR A 245 -16.17 -13.16 -0.59
CA TYR A 245 -15.36 -14.29 -1.05
C TYR A 245 -16.20 -15.56 -1.23
N ILE A 246 -17.05 -15.89 -0.25
CA ILE A 246 -17.92 -17.06 -0.31
C ILE A 246 -18.90 -16.91 -1.48
N ASP A 247 -19.51 -15.74 -1.63
CA ASP A 247 -20.40 -15.47 -2.77
C ASP A 247 -19.61 -15.63 -4.09
N PHE A 248 -18.41 -15.06 -4.23
CA PHE A 248 -17.55 -15.23 -5.42
C PHE A 248 -17.28 -16.71 -5.75
N LYS A 249 -16.88 -17.51 -4.75
CA LYS A 249 -16.61 -18.95 -4.94
C LYS A 249 -17.84 -19.74 -5.36
N TRP A 250 -19.05 -19.35 -4.91
CA TRP A 250 -20.30 -20.07 -5.19
C TRP A 250 -21.12 -19.50 -6.34
N THR A 251 -20.75 -18.33 -6.89
CA THR A 251 -21.37 -17.77 -8.09
C THR A 251 -20.66 -18.25 -9.37
N ASN A 252 -19.43 -18.78 -9.24
CA ASN A 252 -18.68 -19.41 -10.34
C ASN A 252 -18.77 -20.96 -10.26
N PRO A 253 -19.18 -21.66 -11.33
CA PRO A 253 -19.32 -23.13 -11.34
C PRO A 253 -17.99 -23.84 -11.00
N PRO A 254 -17.99 -25.05 -10.38
CA PRO A 254 -19.01 -26.10 -10.45
C PRO A 254 -19.85 -26.29 -9.16
N PHE A 255 -19.89 -25.32 -8.26
CA PHE A 255 -20.53 -25.48 -6.95
C PHE A 255 -22.07 -25.50 -7.02
N PRO A 256 -22.75 -26.24 -6.12
CA PRO A 256 -24.20 -26.39 -6.14
C PRO A 256 -24.92 -25.08 -5.79
N PHE A 257 -26.00 -24.80 -6.52
CA PHE A 257 -26.97 -23.75 -6.21
C PHE A 257 -28.15 -24.36 -5.43
N PRO A 258 -28.68 -23.68 -4.38
CA PRO A 258 -28.22 -22.39 -3.86
C PRO A 258 -26.94 -22.54 -3.02
N GLY A 259 -26.03 -21.57 -3.16
CA GLY A 259 -24.86 -21.46 -2.29
C GLY A 259 -25.23 -21.18 -0.82
N PRO A 260 -24.25 -21.08 0.08
CA PRO A 260 -24.46 -20.92 1.52
C PRO A 260 -24.96 -19.52 1.92
N HIS A 261 -26.09 -19.08 1.34
CA HIS A 261 -26.62 -17.73 1.45
C HIS A 261 -26.94 -17.32 2.90
N ALA A 262 -27.40 -18.26 3.72
CA ALA A 262 -27.63 -18.03 5.15
C ALA A 262 -26.33 -17.66 5.89
N ILE A 263 -25.19 -18.21 5.47
CA ILE A 263 -23.87 -17.93 6.05
C ILE A 263 -23.40 -16.55 5.62
N THR A 264 -23.48 -16.21 4.33
CA THR A 264 -23.05 -14.89 3.84
C THR A 264 -23.93 -13.76 4.37
N GLN A 265 -25.24 -13.96 4.48
CA GLN A 265 -26.13 -13.03 5.19
C GLN A 265 -25.79 -12.94 6.69
N GLY A 266 -25.49 -14.08 7.33
CA GLY A 266 -25.08 -14.15 8.73
C GLY A 266 -23.84 -13.32 9.01
N LEU A 267 -22.80 -13.44 8.19
CA LEU A 267 -21.55 -12.68 8.30
C LEU A 267 -21.77 -11.17 8.17
N ARG A 268 -22.54 -10.75 7.17
CA ARG A 268 -22.86 -9.32 6.94
C ARG A 268 -23.61 -8.69 8.11
N ARG A 269 -24.43 -9.47 8.83
CA ARG A 269 -25.18 -9.01 10.01
C ARG A 269 -24.37 -9.12 11.30
N TYR A 270 -23.56 -10.16 11.44
CA TYR A 270 -22.92 -10.55 12.70
C TYR A 270 -21.44 -10.87 12.46
N PRO A 271 -20.54 -9.88 12.57
CA PRO A 271 -19.12 -10.07 12.24
C PRO A 271 -18.42 -11.18 13.02
N PHE A 272 -18.84 -11.43 14.27
CA PHE A 272 -18.28 -12.49 15.12
C PHE A 272 -18.45 -13.90 14.51
N LYS A 273 -19.45 -14.12 13.65
CA LYS A 273 -19.70 -15.41 12.98
C LYS A 273 -18.56 -15.86 12.07
N ARG A 274 -17.63 -14.95 11.72
CA ARG A 274 -16.41 -15.29 10.98
C ARG A 274 -15.56 -16.33 11.71
N HIS A 275 -15.66 -16.40 13.03
CA HIS A 275 -14.90 -17.34 13.85
C HIS A 275 -15.62 -18.67 14.10
N ASP A 276 -16.89 -18.78 13.70
CA ASP A 276 -17.70 -19.99 13.86
C ASP A 276 -17.10 -21.14 13.02
N PRO A 277 -17.06 -22.38 13.53
CA PRO A 277 -16.55 -23.53 12.79
C PRO A 277 -17.23 -23.72 11.42
N ASP A 278 -18.55 -23.53 11.38
CA ASP A 278 -19.36 -23.66 10.17
C ASP A 278 -19.00 -22.63 9.10
N THR A 279 -18.55 -21.43 9.49
CA THR A 279 -18.08 -20.42 8.54
C THR A 279 -16.66 -20.73 8.07
N LYS A 280 -15.79 -21.16 8.99
CA LYS A 280 -14.36 -21.38 8.70
C LYS A 280 -14.11 -22.36 7.56
N GLN A 281 -14.95 -23.40 7.42
CA GLN A 281 -14.82 -24.36 6.31
C GLN A 281 -14.95 -23.71 4.93
N TYR A 282 -15.68 -22.59 4.82
CA TYR A 282 -15.84 -21.85 3.56
C TYR A 282 -14.72 -20.82 3.31
N LEU A 283 -13.83 -20.60 4.29
CA LEU A 283 -12.75 -19.62 4.22
C LEU A 283 -11.36 -20.27 4.15
N VAL A 284 -11.27 -21.60 4.02
CA VAL A 284 -10.01 -22.34 4.06
C VAL A 284 -9.03 -21.86 2.98
N ASP A 285 -9.53 -21.61 1.77
CA ASP A 285 -8.74 -21.12 0.64
C ASP A 285 -8.82 -19.59 0.47
N MET A 286 -9.31 -18.88 1.49
CA MET A 286 -9.39 -17.42 1.42
C MET A 286 -7.97 -16.85 1.46
N PRO A 287 -7.62 -15.92 0.56
CA PRO A 287 -6.33 -15.24 0.59
C PRO A 287 -6.05 -14.58 1.94
N THR A 288 -4.79 -14.61 2.37
CA THR A 288 -4.36 -13.93 3.59
C THR A 288 -4.30 -12.42 3.34
N LEU A 289 -5.10 -11.66 4.08
CA LEU A 289 -5.16 -10.21 4.00
C LEU A 289 -4.38 -9.59 5.17
N GLU A 290 -3.22 -9.00 4.87
CA GLU A 290 -2.41 -8.27 5.86
C GLU A 290 -2.86 -6.81 5.93
N LEU A 291 -3.58 -6.44 6.99
CA LEU A 291 -4.15 -5.10 7.11
C LEU A 291 -3.10 -4.07 7.54
N ARG A 292 -3.06 -2.94 6.84
CA ARG A 292 -2.12 -1.83 7.11
C ARG A 292 -2.83 -0.48 7.00
N ILE A 293 -2.24 0.53 7.64
CA ILE A 293 -2.52 1.94 7.40
C ILE A 293 -1.35 2.50 6.61
N MET A 294 -1.61 3.13 5.48
CA MET A 294 -0.57 3.83 4.75
C MET A 294 -0.40 5.24 5.30
N PHE A 295 0.80 5.60 5.70
CA PHE A 295 1.18 6.98 5.96
C PHE A 295 1.99 7.49 4.77
N ARG A 296 1.64 8.69 4.27
CA ARG A 296 2.34 9.34 3.16
C ARG A 296 2.86 10.70 3.61
N LEU A 297 4.14 10.97 3.38
CA LEU A 297 4.74 12.29 3.56
C LEU A 297 4.45 13.13 2.32
N CYS A 298 3.85 14.30 2.51
CA CYS A 298 3.54 15.25 1.43
C CYS A 298 4.23 16.60 1.68
N PRO A 299 5.49 16.78 1.25
CA PRO A 299 6.17 18.06 1.39
C PRO A 299 5.41 19.19 0.67
N PRO A 300 5.29 20.40 1.26
CA PRO A 300 4.67 21.53 0.59
C PRO A 300 5.41 21.92 -0.69
N ALA A 301 4.69 22.13 -1.79
CA ALA A 301 5.28 22.44 -3.10
C ALA A 301 6.16 23.73 -3.15
N VAL A 302 6.04 24.62 -2.16
CA VAL A 302 6.67 25.96 -2.16
C VAL A 302 8.08 25.99 -1.51
N LEU A 303 8.59 24.89 -0.93
CA LEU A 303 9.81 24.94 -0.11
C LEU A 303 11.08 24.32 -0.70
N ASP A 304 11.04 23.59 -1.81
CA ASP A 304 12.25 23.02 -2.41
C ASP A 304 12.84 23.91 -3.52
N HIS A 305 13.32 25.09 -3.12
CA HIS A 305 14.49 25.66 -3.80
C HIS A 305 15.73 25.11 -3.11
N VAL A 306 16.54 24.35 -3.87
CA VAL A 306 17.81 23.70 -3.49
C VAL A 306 17.55 22.38 -2.75
N ILE A 307 17.83 21.20 -3.32
CA ILE A 307 19.17 20.67 -3.60
C ILE A 307 19.21 19.98 -4.98
N THR A 308 20.01 20.55 -5.87
CA THR A 308 20.59 19.92 -7.07
C THR A 308 21.72 18.98 -6.70
#